data_AF-A0AAN9ML17-F1
#
_entry.id   AF-A0AAN9ML17-F1
#
_cell.length_a   1.000
_cell.length_b   1.000
_cell.length_c   1.000
_cell.angle_alpha   90.00
_cell.angle_beta   90.00
_cell.angle_gamma   90.00
#
_symmetry.space_group_name_H-M   'P 1'
#
loop_
_entity.id
_entity.type
_entity.pdbx_description
1 polymer ?
#
loop_
_entity_poly.entity_id
_entity_poly.type
_entity_poly.pdbx_seq_one_letter_code
_entity_poly.pdbx_strand_id
1 'polypeptide(L)'
;MISFTKEWQRILPIVNEFAVGTAKHSICTLFLLCIISTSTPKHTPHLQHITMKIMVAVKRVVDYAVKIRVKPDKTGVVTQNVKMSMNPFCEIALEEALRIRESGLASEVVAVSIGPSQCVDTLRTGLAMGANRGIHVESTASLFPLSVAKIFRKLVEIEKPDLLILGKQAIDDDCNQTGQMVAGLLNWPQGTFASEVVLDKEKRVATVDREVDDGIETVCLNLPAVITTDLRLNQPRYATLPNIMKAKSKPIQKFTPEELNVEIISDLEIVEVTEPPKRKAGVIVSSVDELIQKLKNEANADDLDTTCDWVYNYLCLGNLLGHQVFMQISFGFTAVLSAVNGFLCQVFRIVKQICYRQKGACAFGNSLTFTIHIGANLFYFASEIEHVNGDGDRVDFELKQANSNTWPPMQRSWGSRWALN
;
A
#
# COMPACT_ATOMS: atom_id res chain seq x y z
N MET A 1 29.20 21.19 -19.19
CA MET A 1 30.43 21.00 -19.99
C MET A 1 31.00 22.35 -20.47
N ILE A 2 31.14 23.36 -19.58
CA ILE A 2 31.69 24.70 -19.93
C ILE A 2 32.68 25.22 -18.85
N SER A 3 32.94 24.46 -17.78
CA SER A 3 33.79 24.92 -16.67
C SER A 3 35.25 24.45 -16.71
N PHE A 4 35.65 23.58 -17.64
CA PHE A 4 36.95 22.87 -17.58
C PHE A 4 38.05 23.43 -18.49
N THR A 5 37.78 24.50 -19.24
CA THR A 5 38.68 25.00 -20.29
C THR A 5 39.63 26.12 -19.85
N LYS A 6 39.47 26.69 -18.65
CA LYS A 6 40.30 27.83 -18.19
C LYS A 6 41.58 27.43 -17.44
N GLU A 7 41.64 26.24 -16.83
CA GLU A 7 42.85 25.79 -16.11
C GLU A 7 44.02 25.45 -17.06
N TRP A 8 43.74 24.98 -18.27
CA TRP A 8 44.75 24.45 -19.19
C TRP A 8 45.57 25.51 -19.94
N GLN A 9 45.05 26.75 -20.08
CA GLN A 9 45.79 27.83 -20.74
C GLN A 9 46.90 28.44 -19.88
N ARG A 10 46.98 28.10 -18.58
CA ARG A 10 48.06 28.56 -17.68
C ARG A 10 49.31 27.67 -17.71
N ILE A 11 49.23 26.45 -18.24
CA ILE A 11 50.33 25.46 -18.17
C ILE A 11 51.21 25.48 -19.43
N LEU A 12 50.68 25.95 -20.57
CA LEU A 12 51.41 26.00 -21.85
C LEU A 12 52.74 26.79 -21.82
N PRO A 13 52.92 27.88 -21.06
CA PRO A 13 54.19 28.60 -21.05
C PRO A 13 55.32 27.88 -20.29
N ILE A 14 54.99 26.99 -19.33
CA ILE A 14 55.97 26.34 -18.44
C ILE A 14 56.70 25.19 -19.14
N VAL A 15 56.06 24.58 -20.15
CA VAL A 15 56.63 23.44 -20.88
C VAL A 15 57.65 23.89 -21.94
N ASN A 16 57.65 25.17 -22.32
CA ASN A 16 58.50 25.69 -23.39
C ASN A 16 59.93 26.05 -22.96
N GLU A 17 60.24 26.08 -21.66
CA GLU A 17 61.57 26.46 -21.15
C GLU A 17 62.55 25.29 -20.94
N PHE A 18 62.12 24.03 -21.08
CA PHE A 18 62.92 22.87 -20.67
C PHE A 18 63.48 21.96 -21.78
N ALA A 19 63.41 22.34 -23.06
CA ALA A 19 63.83 21.43 -24.15
C ALA A 19 64.84 22.07 -25.13
N VAL A 20 66.10 22.18 -24.69
CA VAL A 20 67.26 22.21 -25.57
C VAL A 20 67.71 20.77 -25.84
N GLY A 21 67.85 20.38 -27.10
CA GLY A 21 68.67 19.23 -27.50
C GLY A 21 67.94 17.95 -27.93
N THR A 22 67.99 17.69 -29.24
CA THR A 22 68.11 16.37 -29.89
C THR A 22 67.23 15.21 -29.40
N ALA A 23 65.93 15.23 -29.68
CA ALA A 23 65.11 14.00 -29.78
C ALA A 23 63.77 14.25 -30.53
N LYS A 24 63.79 14.94 -31.67
CA LYS A 24 62.55 15.42 -32.33
C LYS A 24 61.76 14.35 -33.12
N HIS A 25 62.24 13.11 -33.25
CA HIS A 25 61.63 12.12 -34.16
C HIS A 25 61.16 10.79 -33.51
N SER A 26 61.41 10.56 -32.22
CA SER A 26 60.90 9.33 -31.54
C SER A 26 59.74 9.60 -30.57
N ILE A 27 59.59 10.81 -30.04
CA ILE A 27 58.55 11.12 -29.06
C ILE A 27 57.19 11.44 -29.72
N CYS A 28 57.19 12.03 -30.93
CA CYS A 28 55.96 12.27 -31.69
C CYS A 28 55.28 10.96 -32.14
N THR A 29 56.05 9.93 -32.47
CA THR A 29 55.51 8.65 -32.97
C THR A 29 54.90 7.81 -31.86
N LEU A 30 55.46 7.86 -30.64
CA LEU A 30 54.88 7.20 -29.47
C LEU A 30 53.63 7.94 -28.93
N PHE A 31 53.57 9.27 -29.01
CA PHE A 31 52.37 10.01 -28.62
C PHE A 31 51.20 9.82 -29.60
N LEU A 32 51.48 9.69 -30.91
CA LEU A 32 50.43 9.41 -31.90
C LEU A 32 49.85 7.99 -31.76
N LEU A 33 50.68 7.00 -31.41
CA LEU A 33 50.24 5.63 -31.12
C LEU A 33 49.43 5.52 -29.82
N CYS A 34 49.72 6.35 -28.81
CA CYS A 34 48.93 6.40 -27.57
C CYS A 34 47.56 7.07 -27.77
N ILE A 35 47.46 8.06 -28.67
CA ILE A 35 46.18 8.71 -29.01
C ILE A 35 45.28 7.77 -29.84
N ILE A 36 45.86 6.96 -30.73
CA ILE A 36 45.10 6.01 -31.57
C ILE A 36 44.68 4.74 -30.79
N SER A 37 45.35 4.38 -29.69
CA SER A 37 44.94 3.26 -28.82
C SER A 37 43.81 3.59 -27.85
N THR A 38 43.38 4.85 -27.73
CA THR A 38 42.26 5.25 -26.86
C THR A 38 40.96 5.58 -27.60
N SER A 39 40.92 5.41 -28.92
CA SER A 39 39.72 5.65 -29.74
C SER A 39 39.02 4.35 -30.15
N THR A 40 39.00 3.33 -29.29
CA THR A 40 37.86 2.42 -29.34
C THR A 40 36.64 3.23 -28.90
N PRO A 41 35.54 3.26 -29.65
CA PRO A 41 34.31 3.79 -29.11
C PRO A 41 34.00 2.90 -27.92
N LYS A 42 34.30 3.38 -26.71
CA LYS A 42 33.57 2.95 -25.54
C LYS A 42 32.14 3.37 -25.87
N HIS A 43 31.40 2.45 -26.49
CA HIS A 43 30.03 2.21 -26.09
C HIS A 43 30.12 1.95 -24.58
N THR A 44 30.22 3.03 -23.80
CA THR A 44 29.37 3.12 -22.63
C THR A 44 28.01 2.72 -23.18
N PRO A 45 27.42 1.59 -22.75
CA PRO A 45 25.99 1.51 -22.91
C PRO A 45 25.55 2.81 -22.25
N HIS A 46 24.98 3.73 -23.03
CA HIS A 46 23.94 4.53 -22.46
C HIS A 46 23.09 3.47 -21.80
N LEU A 47 23.09 3.45 -20.45
CA LEU A 47 21.98 2.91 -19.72
C LEU A 47 20.82 3.63 -20.38
N GLN A 48 20.22 2.97 -21.38
CA GLN A 48 18.88 3.28 -21.79
C GLN A 48 18.18 3.17 -20.46
N HIS A 49 17.87 4.31 -19.86
CA HIS A 49 17.01 4.31 -18.70
C HIS A 49 15.79 3.57 -19.22
N ILE A 50 15.65 2.30 -18.85
CA ILE A 50 14.47 1.51 -19.18
C ILE A 50 13.40 2.21 -18.35
N THR A 51 12.73 3.18 -18.95
CA THR A 51 11.74 3.95 -18.25
C THR A 51 10.46 3.14 -18.28
N MET A 52 9.96 2.79 -17.09
CA MET A 52 8.80 1.92 -16.98
C MET A 52 7.57 2.61 -17.56
N LYS A 53 6.78 1.88 -18.34
CA LYS A 53 5.44 2.30 -18.77
C LYS A 53 4.40 1.70 -17.84
N ILE A 54 3.53 2.54 -17.28
CA ILE A 54 2.42 2.11 -16.42
C ILE A 54 1.11 2.24 -17.20
N MET A 55 0.32 1.18 -17.21
CA MET A 55 -1.06 1.20 -17.68
C MET A 55 -2.00 1.20 -16.47
N VAL A 56 -3.04 2.03 -16.51
CA VAL A 56 -4.02 2.15 -15.42
C VAL A 56 -5.42 1.90 -15.97
N ALA A 57 -6.14 0.96 -15.37
CA ALA A 57 -7.55 0.71 -15.70
C ALA A 57 -8.47 1.67 -14.92
N VAL A 58 -9.28 2.44 -15.64
CA VAL A 58 -10.32 3.31 -15.06
C VAL A 58 -11.70 2.86 -15.54
N LYS A 59 -12.65 2.76 -14.61
CA LYS A 59 -14.05 2.41 -14.92
C LYS A 59 -14.96 3.58 -14.58
N ARG A 60 -15.95 3.80 -15.45
CA ARG A 60 -17.06 4.74 -15.24
C ARG A 60 -18.20 4.01 -14.54
N VAL A 61 -18.59 4.49 -13.37
CA VAL A 61 -19.61 3.87 -12.51
C VAL A 61 -20.60 4.93 -12.03
N VAL A 62 -21.71 4.49 -11.43
CA VAL A 62 -22.61 5.39 -10.70
C VAL A 62 -21.85 5.99 -9.51
N ASP A 63 -22.01 7.29 -9.27
CA ASP A 63 -21.36 7.97 -8.15
C ASP A 63 -21.75 7.33 -6.82
N TYR A 64 -20.75 7.06 -5.96
CA TYR A 64 -20.94 6.35 -4.69
C TYR A 64 -21.89 7.08 -3.72
N ALA A 65 -22.11 8.39 -3.88
CA ALA A 65 -23.05 9.15 -3.06
C ALA A 65 -24.50 9.01 -3.54
N VAL A 66 -24.74 8.41 -4.72
CA VAL A 66 -26.09 8.24 -5.26
C VAL A 66 -26.72 6.96 -4.75
N LYS A 67 -27.91 7.08 -4.17
CA LYS A 67 -28.75 5.92 -3.87
C LYS A 67 -29.37 5.37 -5.17
N ILE A 68 -28.87 4.23 -5.62
CA ILE A 68 -29.40 3.51 -6.78
C ILE A 68 -30.84 3.05 -6.57
N ARG A 69 -31.57 2.90 -7.68
CA ARG A 69 -32.91 2.31 -7.73
C ARG A 69 -32.92 1.20 -8.74
N VAL A 70 -33.58 0.10 -8.41
CA VAL A 70 -33.82 -0.99 -9.35
C VAL A 70 -34.92 -0.55 -10.33
N LYS A 71 -34.77 -0.91 -11.60
CA LYS A 71 -35.80 -0.63 -12.61
C LYS A 71 -37.08 -1.42 -12.29
N PRO A 72 -38.27 -0.88 -12.61
CA PRO A 72 -39.52 -1.62 -12.44
C PRO A 72 -39.58 -2.92 -13.25
N ASP A 73 -38.87 -2.99 -14.38
CA ASP A 73 -38.75 -4.18 -15.23
C ASP A 73 -37.78 -5.24 -14.69
N LYS A 74 -37.08 -4.96 -13.58
CA LYS A 74 -36.10 -5.84 -12.93
C LYS A 74 -34.93 -6.27 -13.83
N THR A 75 -34.68 -5.58 -14.93
CA THR A 75 -33.57 -5.88 -15.84
C THR A 75 -32.23 -5.33 -15.36
N GLY A 76 -32.25 -4.44 -14.36
CA GLY A 76 -31.05 -3.78 -13.85
C GLY A 76 -31.36 -2.55 -13.01
N VAL A 77 -30.36 -1.68 -12.87
CA VAL A 77 -30.47 -0.42 -12.13
C VAL A 77 -30.75 0.76 -13.06
N VAL A 78 -31.37 1.81 -12.52
CA VAL A 78 -31.61 3.06 -13.26
C VAL A 78 -30.28 3.81 -13.41
N THR A 79 -29.82 3.99 -14.64
CA THR A 79 -28.59 4.72 -14.97
C THR A 79 -28.86 6.02 -15.73
N GLN A 80 -30.09 6.24 -16.22
CA GLN A 80 -30.45 7.48 -16.91
C GLN A 80 -30.57 8.64 -15.92
N ASN A 81 -30.00 9.79 -16.28
CA ASN A 81 -29.99 11.02 -15.46
C ASN A 81 -29.37 10.84 -14.06
N VAL A 82 -28.58 9.79 -13.88
CA VAL A 82 -27.80 9.56 -12.65
C VAL A 82 -26.39 10.12 -12.86
N LYS A 83 -25.86 10.77 -11.82
CA LYS A 83 -24.47 11.23 -11.81
C LYS A 83 -23.54 10.03 -11.87
N MET A 84 -22.66 10.01 -12.87
CA MET A 84 -21.63 9.00 -13.05
C MET A 84 -20.27 9.60 -12.71
N SER A 85 -19.38 8.80 -12.12
CA SER A 85 -18.03 9.23 -11.73
C SER A 85 -16.99 8.17 -12.09
N MET A 86 -15.72 8.48 -11.86
CA MET A 86 -14.69 7.45 -11.83
C MET A 86 -14.92 6.55 -10.62
N ASN A 87 -14.67 5.26 -10.78
CA ASN A 87 -14.68 4.32 -9.65
C ASN A 87 -13.62 4.76 -8.61
N PRO A 88 -13.95 4.87 -7.31
CA PRO A 88 -13.00 5.36 -6.30
C PRO A 88 -11.68 4.58 -6.24
N PHE A 89 -11.72 3.25 -6.38
CA PHE A 89 -10.51 2.45 -6.43
C PHE A 89 -9.64 2.75 -7.67
N CYS A 90 -10.25 3.14 -8.79
CA CYS A 90 -9.53 3.54 -9.99
C CYS A 90 -8.87 4.92 -9.84
N GLU A 91 -9.44 5.84 -9.04
CA GLU A 91 -8.80 7.12 -8.73
C GLU A 91 -7.50 6.91 -7.94
N ILE A 92 -7.51 5.97 -6.99
CA ILE A 92 -6.34 5.58 -6.19
C ILE A 92 -5.28 4.89 -7.04
N ALA A 93 -5.69 3.96 -7.91
CA ALA A 93 -4.82 3.32 -8.89
C ALA A 93 -4.11 4.35 -9.79
N LEU A 94 -4.85 5.38 -10.22
CA LEU A 94 -4.30 6.44 -11.04
C LEU A 94 -3.34 7.34 -10.24
N GLU A 95 -3.70 7.75 -9.03
CA GLU A 95 -2.82 8.54 -8.17
C GLU A 95 -1.50 7.81 -7.91
N GLU A 96 -1.53 6.50 -7.65
CA GLU A 96 -0.31 5.73 -7.40
C GLU A 96 0.60 5.72 -8.63
N ALA A 97 0.04 5.47 -9.81
CA ALA A 97 0.78 5.52 -11.07
C ALA A 97 1.43 6.90 -11.30
N LEU A 98 0.73 7.98 -10.93
CA LEU A 98 1.24 9.34 -11.05
C LEU A 98 2.37 9.61 -10.05
N ARG A 99 2.26 9.14 -8.80
CA ARG A 99 3.32 9.23 -7.79
C ARG A 99 4.59 8.49 -8.22
N ILE A 100 4.45 7.28 -8.75
CA ILE A 100 5.56 6.48 -9.29
C ILE A 100 6.22 7.20 -10.48
N ARG A 101 5.45 7.89 -11.31
CA ARG A 101 6.01 8.70 -12.40
C ARG A 101 6.73 9.94 -11.86
N GLU A 102 6.16 10.62 -10.87
CA GLU A 102 6.75 11.81 -10.24
C GLU A 102 8.05 11.52 -9.48
N SER A 103 8.22 10.32 -8.94
CA SER A 103 9.48 9.86 -8.36
C SER A 103 10.56 9.50 -9.40
N GLY A 104 10.25 9.61 -10.70
CA GLY A 104 11.17 9.34 -11.80
C GLY A 104 11.35 7.86 -12.14
N LEU A 105 10.55 6.97 -11.53
CA LEU A 105 10.62 5.52 -11.77
C LEU A 105 9.91 5.11 -13.07
N ALA A 106 8.83 5.81 -13.44
CA ALA A 106 8.09 5.62 -14.70
C ALA A 106 8.22 6.82 -15.65
N SER A 107 8.18 6.57 -16.97
CA SER A 107 8.14 7.64 -17.99
C SER A 107 6.73 8.03 -18.41
N GLU A 108 5.82 7.06 -18.42
CA GLU A 108 4.51 7.22 -19.04
C GLU A 108 3.43 6.50 -18.24
N VAL A 109 2.31 7.20 -18.03
CA VAL A 109 1.08 6.67 -17.45
C VAL A 109 -0.02 6.75 -18.50
N VAL A 110 -0.53 5.59 -18.90
CA VAL A 110 -1.60 5.43 -19.90
C VAL A 110 -2.89 5.01 -19.19
N ALA A 111 -3.91 5.86 -19.23
CA ALA A 111 -5.22 5.55 -18.64
C ALA A 111 -6.11 4.83 -19.67
N VAL A 112 -6.75 3.74 -19.29
CA VAL A 112 -7.56 2.90 -20.19
C VAL A 112 -8.97 2.76 -19.62
N SER A 113 -9.98 3.01 -20.44
CA SER A 113 -11.39 2.74 -20.11
C SER A 113 -12.05 1.95 -21.22
N ILE A 114 -12.84 0.95 -20.83
CA ILE A 114 -13.58 0.07 -21.73
C ILE A 114 -15.07 0.27 -21.46
N GLY A 115 -15.85 0.53 -22.49
CA GLY A 115 -17.30 0.79 -22.35
C GLY A 115 -17.83 1.80 -23.36
N PRO A 116 -19.03 2.36 -23.12
CA PRO A 116 -19.68 3.20 -24.10
C PRO A 116 -18.96 4.55 -24.26
N SER A 117 -19.34 5.34 -25.27
CA SER A 117 -18.67 6.61 -25.61
C SER A 117 -18.56 7.60 -24.44
N GLN A 118 -19.47 7.54 -23.46
CA GLN A 118 -19.45 8.39 -22.26
C GLN A 118 -18.27 8.07 -21.31
N CYS A 119 -17.57 6.94 -21.48
CA CYS A 119 -16.34 6.64 -20.75
C CYS A 119 -15.21 7.64 -21.05
N VAL A 120 -15.28 8.34 -22.20
CA VAL A 120 -14.31 9.37 -22.56
C VAL A 120 -14.28 10.49 -21.51
N ASP A 121 -15.41 10.85 -20.90
CA ASP A 121 -15.45 11.88 -19.86
C ASP A 121 -14.65 11.47 -18.62
N THR A 122 -14.77 10.21 -18.20
CA THR A 122 -13.98 9.64 -17.10
C THR A 122 -12.49 9.60 -17.44
N LEU A 123 -12.13 9.24 -18.68
CA LEU A 123 -10.75 9.33 -19.15
C LEU A 123 -10.22 10.76 -19.12
N ARG A 124 -11.02 11.76 -19.49
CA ARG A 124 -10.64 13.17 -19.42
C ARG A 124 -10.36 13.61 -17.99
N THR A 125 -11.12 13.12 -17.00
CA THR A 125 -10.81 13.33 -15.58
C THR A 125 -9.45 12.74 -15.21
N GLY A 126 -9.15 11.51 -15.61
CA GLY A 126 -7.83 10.90 -15.35
C GLY A 126 -6.67 11.63 -16.04
N LEU A 127 -6.90 12.11 -17.26
CA LEU A 127 -5.97 12.97 -17.99
C LEU A 127 -5.75 14.32 -17.30
N ALA A 128 -6.77 14.86 -16.64
CA ALA A 128 -6.69 16.09 -15.84
C ALA A 128 -5.96 15.88 -14.52
N MET A 129 -6.06 14.69 -13.89
CA MET A 129 -5.26 14.35 -12.72
C MET A 129 -3.77 14.25 -13.05
N GLY A 130 -3.44 13.73 -14.24
CA GLY A 130 -2.07 13.78 -14.71
C GLY A 130 -1.66 12.74 -15.73
N ALA A 131 -2.52 11.80 -16.15
CA ALA A 131 -2.14 10.77 -17.13
C ALA A 131 -1.60 11.38 -18.43
N ASN A 132 -0.66 10.70 -19.10
CA ASN A 132 -0.02 11.20 -20.32
C ASN A 132 -1.00 11.15 -21.51
N ARG A 133 -1.68 10.01 -21.68
CA ARG A 133 -2.67 9.78 -22.72
C ARG A 133 -3.72 8.75 -22.29
N GLY A 134 -4.82 8.71 -23.03
CA GLY A 134 -5.93 7.79 -22.80
C GLY A 134 -6.04 6.75 -23.90
N ILE A 135 -6.59 5.59 -23.55
CA ILE A 135 -7.09 4.59 -24.49
C ILE A 135 -8.56 4.33 -24.14
N HIS A 136 -9.44 4.49 -25.12
CA HIS A 136 -10.84 4.14 -25.02
C HIS A 136 -11.12 2.93 -25.90
N VAL A 137 -11.58 1.84 -25.30
CA VAL A 137 -12.13 0.71 -26.06
C VAL A 137 -13.64 0.85 -26.07
N GLU A 138 -14.18 1.24 -27.21
CA GLU A 138 -15.61 1.54 -27.37
C GLU A 138 -16.41 0.26 -27.54
N SER A 139 -17.33 0.01 -26.60
CA SER A 139 -18.27 -1.10 -26.69
C SER A 139 -19.59 -0.76 -26.00
N THR A 140 -20.70 -1.14 -26.63
CA THR A 140 -22.05 -1.01 -26.08
C THR A 140 -22.58 -2.32 -25.50
N ALA A 141 -21.82 -3.41 -25.62
CA ALA A 141 -22.19 -4.72 -25.09
C ALA A 141 -22.09 -4.77 -23.56
N SER A 142 -22.78 -5.74 -22.95
CA SER A 142 -22.61 -6.05 -21.53
C SER A 142 -21.23 -6.64 -21.28
N LEU A 143 -20.39 -5.89 -20.54
CA LEU A 143 -19.01 -6.26 -20.27
C LEU A 143 -18.90 -6.92 -18.90
N PHE A 144 -18.54 -8.21 -18.89
CA PHE A 144 -18.18 -8.94 -17.68
C PHE A 144 -16.65 -8.93 -17.46
N PRO A 145 -16.16 -9.18 -16.23
CA PRO A 145 -14.73 -9.14 -15.90
C PRO A 145 -13.84 -9.95 -16.85
N LEU A 146 -14.29 -11.11 -17.32
CA LEU A 146 -13.52 -11.94 -18.26
C LEU A 146 -13.32 -11.26 -19.62
N SER A 147 -14.36 -10.65 -20.19
CA SER A 147 -14.27 -9.93 -21.46
C SER A 147 -13.36 -8.72 -21.34
N VAL A 148 -13.50 -7.98 -20.24
CA VAL A 148 -12.61 -6.86 -19.88
C VAL A 148 -11.16 -7.34 -19.77
N ALA A 149 -10.92 -8.48 -19.13
CA ALA A 149 -9.59 -9.03 -18.96
C ALA A 149 -8.94 -9.47 -20.28
N LYS A 150 -9.71 -10.07 -21.21
CA LYS A 150 -9.26 -10.42 -22.57
C LYS A 150 -8.85 -9.18 -23.37
N ILE A 151 -9.62 -8.09 -23.26
CA ILE A 151 -9.29 -6.80 -23.89
C ILE A 151 -7.98 -6.25 -23.31
N PHE A 152 -7.84 -6.22 -21.97
CA PHE A 152 -6.60 -5.77 -21.34
C PHE A 152 -5.39 -6.60 -21.75
N ARG A 153 -5.52 -7.92 -21.88
CA ARG A 153 -4.44 -8.76 -22.41
C ARG A 153 -3.96 -8.27 -23.77
N LYS A 154 -4.88 -7.98 -24.70
CA LYS A 154 -4.52 -7.48 -26.04
C LYS A 154 -3.90 -6.09 -25.99
N LEU A 155 -4.43 -5.20 -25.15
CA LEU A 155 -3.82 -3.89 -24.94
C LEU A 155 -2.41 -3.98 -24.36
N VAL A 156 -2.16 -4.92 -23.45
CA VAL A 156 -0.82 -5.18 -22.90
C VAL A 156 0.13 -5.70 -23.98
N GLU A 157 -0.33 -6.56 -24.90
CA GLU A 157 0.47 -7.04 -26.04
C GLU A 157 0.89 -5.87 -26.98
N ILE A 158 -0.01 -4.90 -27.20
CA ILE A 158 0.22 -3.73 -28.06
C ILE A 158 1.11 -2.69 -27.35
N GLU A 159 0.77 -2.33 -26.12
CA GLU A 159 1.37 -1.22 -25.40
C GLU A 159 2.63 -1.59 -24.64
N LYS A 160 2.79 -2.87 -24.30
CA LYS A 160 3.91 -3.43 -23.53
C LYS A 160 4.23 -2.64 -22.25
N PRO A 161 3.24 -2.42 -21.34
CA PRO A 161 3.53 -1.81 -20.05
C PRO A 161 4.39 -2.75 -19.18
N ASP A 162 5.20 -2.19 -18.29
CA ASP A 162 5.92 -2.95 -17.25
C ASP A 162 5.04 -3.16 -16.01
N LEU A 163 4.00 -2.35 -15.83
CA LEU A 163 3.10 -2.42 -14.68
C LEU A 163 1.67 -2.10 -15.11
N LEU A 164 0.73 -2.96 -14.72
CA LEU A 164 -0.70 -2.70 -14.88
C LEU A 164 -1.31 -2.50 -13.49
N ILE A 165 -1.88 -1.32 -13.25
CA ILE A 165 -2.55 -0.98 -11.99
C ILE A 165 -4.06 -0.88 -12.22
N LEU A 166 -4.84 -1.60 -11.41
CA LEU A 166 -6.30 -1.54 -11.41
C LEU A 166 -6.81 -1.21 -10.02
N GLY A 167 -8.07 -0.76 -9.92
CA GLY A 167 -8.75 -0.77 -8.63
C GLY A 167 -9.05 -2.20 -8.16
N LYS A 168 -9.12 -2.42 -6.85
CA LYS A 168 -9.55 -3.70 -6.23
C LYS A 168 -10.88 -4.21 -6.82
N GLN A 169 -11.91 -3.38 -6.73
CA GLN A 169 -13.24 -3.71 -7.24
C GLN A 169 -13.89 -2.50 -7.89
N ALA A 170 -14.93 -2.73 -8.67
CA ALA A 170 -15.80 -1.67 -9.14
C ALA A 170 -17.10 -1.67 -8.33
N ILE A 171 -17.50 -0.51 -7.83
CA ILE A 171 -18.64 -0.38 -6.91
C ILE A 171 -20.03 -0.68 -7.51
N ASP A 172 -20.09 -0.95 -8.81
CA ASP A 172 -21.33 -1.28 -9.53
C ASP A 172 -21.54 -2.80 -9.66
N ASP A 173 -20.46 -3.57 -9.92
CA ASP A 173 -20.51 -5.03 -10.04
C ASP A 173 -19.96 -5.77 -8.80
N ASP A 174 -19.21 -5.07 -7.94
CA ASP A 174 -18.51 -5.58 -6.75
C ASP A 174 -17.79 -6.92 -6.96
N CYS A 175 -17.31 -7.20 -8.18
CA CYS A 175 -16.82 -8.52 -8.53
C CYS A 175 -15.43 -8.82 -7.97
N ASN A 176 -14.55 -7.82 -7.84
CA ASN A 176 -13.15 -8.01 -7.41
C ASN A 176 -12.42 -9.12 -8.18
N GLN A 177 -12.54 -9.13 -9.53
CA GLN A 177 -12.06 -10.22 -10.40
C GLN A 177 -11.12 -9.77 -11.52
N THR A 178 -11.36 -8.60 -12.11
CA THR A 178 -10.70 -8.17 -13.35
C THR A 178 -9.17 -8.19 -13.25
N GLY A 179 -8.60 -7.68 -12.16
CA GLY A 179 -7.15 -7.64 -11.98
C GLY A 179 -6.51 -9.03 -11.94
N GLN A 180 -7.11 -9.94 -11.17
CA GLN A 180 -6.64 -11.32 -11.04
C GLN A 180 -6.80 -12.11 -12.34
N MET A 181 -7.91 -11.91 -13.05
CA MET A 181 -8.13 -12.52 -14.37
C MET A 181 -7.11 -12.06 -15.40
N VAL A 182 -6.79 -10.75 -15.44
CA VAL A 182 -5.75 -10.22 -16.35
C VAL A 182 -4.39 -10.81 -16.02
N ALA A 183 -4.02 -10.87 -14.73
CA ALA A 183 -2.77 -11.47 -14.28
C ALA A 183 -2.67 -12.95 -14.72
N GLY A 184 -3.73 -13.73 -14.53
CA GLY A 184 -3.80 -15.13 -14.98
C GLY A 184 -3.68 -15.28 -16.49
N LEU A 185 -4.37 -14.45 -17.28
CA LEU A 185 -4.32 -14.49 -18.75
C LEU A 185 -2.96 -14.08 -19.33
N LEU A 186 -2.23 -13.20 -18.63
CA LEU A 186 -0.87 -12.77 -19.00
C LEU A 186 0.22 -13.66 -18.42
N ASN A 187 -0.12 -14.55 -17.49
CA ASN A 187 0.82 -15.28 -16.64
C ASN A 187 1.80 -14.33 -15.91
N TRP A 188 1.27 -13.22 -15.38
CA TRP A 188 2.02 -12.22 -14.62
C TRP A 188 1.80 -12.39 -13.11
N PRO A 189 2.80 -12.10 -12.26
CA PRO A 189 2.60 -12.03 -10.82
C PRO A 189 1.61 -10.91 -10.47
N GLN A 190 0.86 -11.11 -9.39
CA GLN A 190 -0.15 -10.18 -8.92
C GLN A 190 0.07 -9.73 -7.48
N GLY A 191 -0.17 -8.45 -7.21
CA GLY A 191 -0.24 -7.88 -5.86
C GLY A 191 -1.62 -7.31 -5.63
N THR A 192 -2.50 -8.08 -5.01
CA THR A 192 -3.89 -7.65 -4.76
C THR A 192 -4.04 -6.95 -3.43
N PHE A 193 -4.97 -6.01 -3.35
CA PHE A 193 -5.31 -5.27 -2.13
C PHE A 193 -4.13 -4.46 -1.59
N ALA A 194 -3.37 -3.84 -2.50
CA ALA A 194 -2.17 -3.10 -2.17
C ALA A 194 -2.49 -1.89 -1.28
N SER A 195 -1.84 -1.81 -0.13
CA SER A 195 -1.80 -0.65 0.79
C SER A 195 -0.48 0.12 0.72
N GLU A 196 0.59 -0.49 0.22
CA GLU A 196 1.85 0.18 -0.10
C GLU A 196 2.50 -0.49 -1.32
N VAL A 197 3.16 0.31 -2.18
CA VAL A 197 3.88 -0.19 -3.36
C VAL A 197 5.25 0.48 -3.44
N VAL A 198 6.32 -0.33 -3.39
CA VAL A 198 7.69 0.13 -3.54
C VAL A 198 8.33 -0.56 -4.75
N LEU A 199 8.78 0.22 -5.73
CA LEU A 199 9.42 -0.30 -6.93
C LEU A 199 10.95 -0.21 -6.86
N ASP A 200 11.63 -1.33 -7.04
CA ASP A 200 13.06 -1.41 -7.27
C ASP A 200 13.31 -1.57 -8.78
N LYS A 201 13.67 -0.45 -9.42
CA LYS A 201 13.90 -0.38 -10.86
C LYS A 201 15.14 -1.16 -11.31
N GLU A 202 16.17 -1.22 -10.47
CA GLU A 202 17.41 -1.92 -10.80
C GLU A 202 17.20 -3.43 -10.78
N LYS A 203 16.46 -3.93 -9.79
CA LYS A 203 16.14 -5.36 -9.66
C LYS A 203 14.93 -5.81 -10.47
N ARG A 204 14.16 -4.87 -11.04
CA ARG A 204 12.87 -5.13 -11.70
C ARG A 204 11.88 -5.87 -10.78
N VAL A 205 11.77 -5.40 -9.54
CA VAL A 205 10.88 -5.99 -8.53
C VAL A 205 9.95 -4.92 -7.95
N ALA A 206 8.69 -5.28 -7.72
CA ALA A 206 7.75 -4.52 -6.92
C ALA A 206 7.55 -5.22 -5.57
N THR A 207 7.79 -4.51 -4.47
CA THR A 207 7.39 -4.94 -3.13
C THR A 207 6.03 -4.34 -2.83
N VAL A 208 5.06 -5.18 -2.50
CA VAL A 208 3.67 -4.77 -2.29
C VAL A 208 3.22 -5.26 -0.93
N ASP A 209 2.78 -4.33 -0.08
CA ASP A 209 2.08 -4.67 1.15
C ASP A 209 0.60 -4.81 0.85
N ARG A 210 0.03 -5.95 1.23
CA ARG A 210 -1.34 -6.36 0.91
C ARG A 210 -2.15 -6.42 2.18
N GLU A 211 -3.35 -5.86 2.14
CA GLU A 211 -4.34 -6.01 3.20
C GLU A 211 -5.02 -7.37 3.06
N VAL A 212 -4.85 -8.21 4.07
CA VAL A 212 -5.48 -9.52 4.24
C VAL A 212 -6.32 -9.53 5.50
N ASP A 213 -7.19 -10.52 5.68
CA ASP A 213 -8.15 -10.53 6.80
C ASP A 213 -7.47 -10.44 8.18
N ASP A 214 -6.30 -11.06 8.32
CA ASP A 214 -5.52 -11.09 9.56
C ASP A 214 -4.50 -9.93 9.70
N GLY A 215 -4.42 -9.01 8.74
CA GLY A 215 -3.49 -7.87 8.78
C GLY A 215 -2.81 -7.57 7.45
N ILE A 216 -1.48 -7.45 7.47
CA ILE A 216 -0.69 -7.04 6.29
C ILE A 216 0.27 -8.16 5.88
N GLU A 217 0.26 -8.51 4.60
CA GLU A 217 1.18 -9.46 3.97
C GLU A 217 2.06 -8.74 2.94
N THR A 218 3.38 -8.77 3.13
CA THR A 218 4.34 -8.22 2.15
C THR A 218 4.73 -9.28 1.12
N VAL A 219 4.55 -8.97 -0.16
CA VAL A 219 4.96 -9.84 -1.28
C VAL A 219 5.92 -9.13 -2.23
N CYS A 220 6.87 -9.89 -2.77
CA CYS A 220 7.80 -9.41 -3.79
C CYS A 220 7.42 -9.99 -5.16
N LEU A 221 7.19 -9.12 -6.14
CA LEU A 221 6.71 -9.46 -7.48
C LEU A 221 7.73 -9.07 -8.53
N ASN A 222 8.07 -9.99 -9.42
CA ASN A 222 8.92 -9.68 -10.57
C ASN A 222 8.14 -8.84 -11.59
N LEU A 223 8.77 -7.81 -12.17
CA LEU A 223 8.17 -7.02 -13.24
C LEU A 223 8.38 -7.68 -14.61
N PRO A 224 7.34 -7.80 -15.46
CA PRO A 224 6.06 -7.08 -15.35
C PRO A 224 5.03 -7.72 -14.40
N ALA A 225 4.23 -6.88 -13.75
CA ALA A 225 3.25 -7.32 -12.74
C ALA A 225 1.89 -6.62 -12.86
N VAL A 226 0.87 -7.20 -12.22
CA VAL A 226 -0.46 -6.60 -12.06
C VAL A 226 -0.68 -6.25 -10.59
N ILE A 227 -1.08 -5.01 -10.30
CA ILE A 227 -1.38 -4.56 -8.93
C ILE A 227 -2.84 -4.10 -8.85
N THR A 228 -3.56 -4.53 -7.81
CA THR A 228 -4.90 -3.97 -7.49
C THR A 228 -4.85 -3.16 -6.21
N THR A 229 -5.37 -1.93 -6.25
CA THR A 229 -5.22 -0.97 -5.15
C THR A 229 -6.38 -1.03 -4.16
N ASP A 230 -6.05 -1.02 -2.87
CA ASP A 230 -7.03 -0.84 -1.79
C ASP A 230 -7.24 0.65 -1.48
N LEU A 231 -8.26 0.97 -0.66
CA LEU A 231 -8.58 2.36 -0.28
C LEU A 231 -7.48 3.02 0.55
N ARG A 232 -6.66 2.22 1.25
CA ARG A 232 -5.62 2.72 2.18
C ARG A 232 -4.34 3.18 1.49
N LEU A 233 -4.15 2.84 0.21
CA LEU A 233 -2.89 3.07 -0.51
C LEU A 233 -2.50 4.55 -0.59
N ASN A 234 -3.44 5.42 -0.96
CA ASN A 234 -3.18 6.83 -1.09
C ASN A 234 -4.48 7.67 -1.05
N GLN A 235 -4.30 8.98 -1.10
CA GLN A 235 -5.39 9.95 -1.27
C GLN A 235 -5.27 10.58 -2.66
N PRO A 236 -6.26 10.36 -3.55
CA PRO A 236 -6.24 10.92 -4.89
C PRO A 236 -6.24 12.45 -4.89
N ARG A 237 -5.40 13.07 -5.73
CA ARG A 237 -5.38 14.53 -5.87
C ARG A 237 -6.57 15.05 -6.67
N TYR A 238 -7.01 16.26 -6.35
CA TYR A 238 -7.97 16.99 -7.19
C TYR A 238 -7.29 17.57 -8.43
N ALA A 239 -7.93 17.43 -9.58
CA ALA A 239 -7.47 18.06 -10.81
C ALA A 239 -7.69 19.58 -10.75
N THR A 240 -6.63 20.34 -11.00
CA THR A 240 -6.70 21.81 -11.05
C THR A 240 -7.34 22.28 -12.36
N LEU A 241 -8.02 23.45 -12.33
CA LEU A 241 -8.67 24.02 -13.51
C LEU A 241 -7.76 24.11 -14.76
N PRO A 242 -6.47 24.53 -14.65
CA PRO A 242 -5.56 24.52 -15.78
C PRO A 242 -5.33 23.12 -16.37
N ASN A 243 -5.23 22.10 -15.52
CA ASN A 243 -5.03 20.73 -15.98
C ASN A 243 -6.28 20.16 -16.64
N ILE A 244 -7.48 20.53 -16.19
CA ILE A 244 -8.75 20.17 -16.85
C ILE A 244 -8.79 20.74 -18.28
N MET A 245 -8.30 21.97 -18.49
CA MET A 245 -8.22 22.55 -19.82
C MET A 245 -7.17 21.84 -20.70
N LYS A 246 -5.98 21.53 -20.16
CA LYS A 246 -4.95 20.76 -20.86
C LYS A 246 -5.40 19.33 -21.18
N ALA A 247 -6.24 18.73 -20.33
CA ALA A 247 -6.74 17.37 -20.55
C ALA A 247 -7.58 17.23 -21.81
N LYS A 248 -8.25 18.31 -22.27
CA LYS A 248 -9.04 18.31 -23.51
C LYS A 248 -8.17 18.11 -24.76
N SER A 249 -6.93 18.59 -24.76
CA SER A 249 -6.01 18.47 -25.89
C SER A 249 -5.14 17.21 -25.85
N LYS A 250 -5.07 16.50 -24.71
CA LYS A 250 -4.32 15.24 -24.61
C LYS A 250 -4.91 14.16 -25.53
N PRO A 251 -4.08 13.30 -26.14
CA PRO A 251 -4.56 12.28 -27.06
C PRO A 251 -5.34 11.19 -26.33
N ILE A 252 -6.45 10.76 -26.95
CA ILE A 252 -7.18 9.56 -26.59
C ILE A 252 -7.22 8.68 -27.83
N GLN A 253 -6.54 7.54 -27.77
CA GLN A 253 -6.62 6.54 -28.83
C GLN A 253 -7.91 5.75 -28.64
N LYS A 254 -8.64 5.52 -29.74
CA LYS A 254 -9.84 4.71 -29.73
C LYS A 254 -9.52 3.36 -30.35
N PHE A 255 -10.09 2.31 -29.75
CA PHE A 255 -10.15 0.97 -30.31
C PHE A 255 -11.57 0.45 -30.21
N THR A 256 -11.90 -0.56 -31.03
CA THR A 256 -13.04 -1.43 -30.77
C THR A 256 -12.58 -2.85 -30.40
N PRO A 257 -13.40 -3.66 -29.72
CA PRO A 257 -13.08 -5.06 -29.45
C PRO A 257 -12.72 -5.85 -30.70
N GLU A 258 -13.37 -5.56 -31.83
CA GLU A 258 -13.13 -6.21 -33.13
C GLU A 258 -11.73 -5.87 -33.65
N GLU A 259 -11.28 -4.62 -33.55
CA GLU A 259 -9.92 -4.21 -33.93
C GLU A 259 -8.84 -4.90 -33.08
N LEU A 260 -9.17 -5.21 -31.82
CA LEU A 260 -8.30 -5.94 -30.90
C LEU A 260 -8.38 -7.47 -31.10
N ASN A 261 -9.22 -7.95 -32.03
CA ASN A 261 -9.52 -9.37 -32.23
C ASN A 261 -9.98 -10.07 -30.94
N VAL A 262 -10.85 -9.41 -30.16
CA VAL A 262 -11.44 -9.96 -28.95
C VAL A 262 -12.95 -10.12 -29.11
N GLU A 263 -13.42 -11.35 -29.05
CA GLU A 263 -14.85 -11.64 -29.01
C GLU A 263 -15.40 -11.40 -27.60
N ILE A 264 -16.44 -10.55 -27.51
CA ILE A 264 -17.20 -10.33 -26.28
C ILE A 264 -18.30 -11.38 -26.21
N ILE A 265 -17.93 -12.57 -25.74
CA ILE A 265 -18.86 -13.65 -25.42
C ILE A 265 -18.95 -13.76 -23.91
N SER A 266 -20.17 -13.79 -23.38
CA SER A 266 -20.46 -14.02 -21.96
C SER A 266 -21.21 -15.33 -21.81
N ASP A 267 -20.71 -16.21 -20.94
CA ASP A 267 -21.43 -17.39 -20.47
C ASP A 267 -22.39 -17.06 -19.32
N LEU A 268 -22.47 -15.79 -18.94
CA LEU A 268 -23.34 -15.27 -17.87
C LEU A 268 -24.49 -14.46 -18.47
N GLU A 269 -25.69 -14.73 -17.98
CA GLU A 269 -26.92 -13.99 -18.26
C GLU A 269 -27.52 -13.47 -16.95
N ILE A 270 -27.89 -12.18 -16.92
CA ILE A 270 -28.57 -11.58 -15.78
C ILE A 270 -30.08 -11.80 -15.97
N VAL A 271 -30.65 -12.71 -15.18
CA VAL A 271 -32.07 -13.07 -15.28
C VAL A 271 -32.97 -12.01 -14.62
N GLU A 272 -32.60 -11.55 -13.42
CA GLU A 272 -33.41 -10.61 -12.64
C GLU A 272 -32.53 -9.82 -11.67
N VAL A 273 -32.88 -8.55 -11.44
CA VAL A 273 -32.31 -7.68 -10.41
C VAL A 273 -33.43 -7.19 -9.49
N THR A 274 -33.28 -7.41 -8.19
CA THR A 274 -34.29 -7.05 -7.17
C THR A 274 -33.70 -6.21 -6.05
N GLU A 275 -34.56 -5.44 -5.37
CA GLU A 275 -34.15 -4.74 -4.16
C GLU A 275 -33.93 -5.74 -3.01
N PRO A 276 -32.92 -5.51 -2.15
CA PRO A 276 -32.72 -6.33 -0.96
C PRO A 276 -33.94 -6.23 -0.03
N PRO A 277 -34.19 -7.24 0.82
CA PRO A 277 -35.29 -7.22 1.77
C PRO A 277 -35.16 -6.01 2.70
N LYS A 278 -36.27 -5.26 2.84
CA LYS A 278 -36.29 -4.10 3.74
C LYS A 278 -36.06 -4.57 5.17
N ARG A 279 -35.05 -4.00 5.83
CA ARG A 279 -34.78 -4.24 7.26
C ARG A 279 -36.04 -3.87 8.06
N LYS A 280 -36.43 -4.74 9.00
CA LYS A 280 -37.52 -4.45 9.95
C LYS A 280 -37.14 -3.22 10.79
N ALA A 281 -38.14 -2.40 11.14
CA ALA A 281 -37.91 -1.26 12.01
C ALA A 281 -37.31 -1.72 13.34
N GLY A 282 -36.28 -1.00 13.81
CA GLY A 282 -35.68 -1.25 15.12
C GLY A 282 -36.63 -0.85 16.25
N VAL A 283 -36.33 -1.33 17.45
CA VAL A 283 -37.08 -0.97 18.67
C VAL A 283 -36.25 0.01 19.49
N ILE A 284 -36.86 1.11 19.92
CA ILE A 284 -36.24 2.04 20.86
C ILE A 284 -36.45 1.49 22.27
N VAL A 285 -35.37 1.36 23.03
CA VAL A 285 -35.37 0.90 24.42
C VAL A 285 -35.24 2.07 25.37
N SER A 286 -35.85 1.96 26.54
CA SER A 286 -35.93 3.03 27.54
C SER A 286 -34.79 3.01 28.56
N SER A 287 -34.07 1.90 28.66
CA SER A 287 -32.97 1.71 29.62
C SER A 287 -31.89 0.76 29.09
N VAL A 288 -30.71 0.81 29.72
CA VAL A 288 -29.60 -0.11 29.44
C VAL A 288 -29.97 -1.55 29.81
N ASP A 289 -30.70 -1.74 30.91
CA ASP A 289 -31.14 -3.08 31.34
C ASP A 289 -32.10 -3.72 30.33
N GLU A 290 -33.04 -2.92 29.80
CA GLU A 290 -33.94 -3.38 28.74
C GLU A 290 -33.17 -3.72 27.45
N LEU A 291 -32.11 -2.96 27.12
CA LEU A 291 -31.24 -3.27 25.99
C LEU A 291 -30.54 -4.61 26.18
N ILE A 292 -29.90 -4.83 27.32
CA ILE A 292 -29.18 -6.07 27.63
C ILE A 292 -30.15 -7.26 27.60
N GLN A 293 -31.33 -7.12 28.19
CA GLN A 293 -32.34 -8.17 28.20
C GLN A 293 -32.80 -8.53 26.78
N LYS A 294 -33.02 -7.54 25.90
CA LYS A 294 -33.36 -7.80 24.50
C LYS A 294 -32.22 -8.44 23.73
N LEU A 295 -30.96 -8.04 23.97
CA LEU A 295 -29.81 -8.66 23.33
C LEU A 295 -29.64 -10.13 23.75
N LYS A 296 -29.75 -10.43 25.05
CA LYS A 296 -29.67 -11.82 25.55
C LYS A 296 -30.80 -12.69 24.98
N ASN A 297 -32.03 -12.18 24.95
CA ASN A 297 -33.20 -12.97 24.57
C ASN A 297 -33.45 -13.07 23.06
N GLU A 298 -33.16 -12.02 22.28
CA GLU A 298 -33.52 -11.95 20.86
C GLU A 298 -32.33 -12.19 19.93
N ALA A 299 -31.10 -11.91 20.37
CA ALA A 299 -29.92 -12.00 19.52
C ALA A 299 -29.16 -13.34 19.66
N ASN A 300 -29.59 -14.26 20.53
CA ASN A 300 -28.83 -15.47 20.90
C ASN A 300 -27.35 -15.15 21.15
N ALA A 301 -27.12 -14.06 21.87
CA ALA A 301 -25.80 -13.56 22.21
C ALA A 301 -25.25 -14.29 23.44
N ASP A 302 -25.25 -15.63 23.44
CA ASP A 302 -24.63 -16.43 24.51
C ASP A 302 -23.09 -16.26 24.52
N ASP A 303 -22.49 -15.71 23.45
CA ASP A 303 -21.06 -15.37 23.37
C ASP A 303 -20.70 -14.02 24.02
N LEU A 304 -21.67 -13.24 24.52
CA LEU A 304 -21.42 -11.96 25.21
C LEU A 304 -21.28 -12.09 26.74
N ASP A 305 -21.54 -13.28 27.30
CA ASP A 305 -21.50 -13.50 28.76
C ASP A 305 -20.09 -13.36 29.36
N THR A 306 -19.01 -13.40 28.57
CA THR A 306 -17.66 -13.17 29.11
C THR A 306 -17.31 -11.70 29.36
N THR A 307 -18.05 -10.74 28.79
CA THR A 307 -17.80 -9.29 29.04
C THR A 307 -18.86 -8.63 29.91
N CYS A 308 -20.10 -9.13 29.95
CA CYS A 308 -21.19 -8.51 30.70
C CYS A 308 -21.29 -8.94 32.18
N ASP A 309 -20.79 -10.12 32.57
CA ASP A 309 -20.84 -10.61 33.96
C ASP A 309 -19.98 -9.79 34.93
N TRP A 310 -18.99 -9.06 34.43
CA TRP A 310 -18.14 -8.20 35.24
C TRP A 310 -18.83 -6.90 35.65
N VAL A 311 -19.68 -6.34 34.78
CA VAL A 311 -20.40 -5.07 35.03
C VAL A 311 -21.57 -5.27 35.97
N TYR A 312 -22.30 -6.40 35.85
CA TYR A 312 -23.47 -6.69 36.68
C TYR A 312 -23.10 -6.99 38.14
N ASN A 313 -21.99 -7.71 38.38
CA ASN A 313 -21.49 -7.97 39.74
C ASN A 313 -21.01 -6.70 40.46
N TYR A 314 -20.49 -5.70 39.73
CA TYR A 314 -20.02 -4.44 40.32
C TYR A 314 -21.16 -3.53 40.79
N LEU A 315 -22.31 -3.57 40.11
CA LEU A 315 -23.50 -2.78 40.46
C LEU A 315 -24.34 -3.41 41.59
N CYS A 316 -24.43 -4.75 41.65
CA CYS A 316 -25.17 -5.44 42.73
C CYS A 316 -24.50 -5.31 44.11
N LEU A 317 -23.16 -5.21 44.18
CA LEU A 317 -22.42 -4.97 45.43
C LEU A 317 -22.70 -3.60 46.06
N GLY A 318 -23.11 -2.61 45.26
CA GLY A 318 -23.44 -1.26 45.73
C GLY A 318 -24.78 -1.17 46.48
N ASN A 319 -25.74 -2.04 46.18
CA ASN A 319 -27.07 -2.02 46.82
C ASN A 319 -27.14 -2.81 48.15
N LEU A 320 -26.12 -3.62 48.45
CA LEU A 320 -26.06 -4.44 49.67
C LEU A 320 -25.33 -3.75 50.85
N LEU A 321 -24.58 -2.68 50.60
CA LEU A 321 -23.80 -1.95 51.60
C LEU A 321 -24.28 -0.49 51.67
N GLY A 322 -25.05 -0.16 52.71
CA GLY A 322 -25.72 1.13 52.88
C GLY A 322 -24.83 2.37 52.69
N HIS A 323 -25.49 3.47 52.33
CA HIS A 323 -24.94 4.72 51.75
C HIS A 323 -23.79 5.40 52.54
N GLN A 324 -23.65 5.15 53.84
CA GLN A 324 -22.56 5.70 54.65
C GLN A 324 -21.27 4.87 54.62
N VAL A 325 -21.37 3.55 54.45
CA VAL A 325 -20.19 2.68 54.25
C VAL A 325 -19.64 2.87 52.83
N PHE A 326 -20.54 3.14 51.88
CA PHE A 326 -20.18 3.42 50.49
C PHE A 326 -19.29 4.65 50.35
N MET A 327 -19.50 5.71 51.15
CA MET A 327 -18.71 6.95 51.05
C MET A 327 -17.31 6.84 51.68
N GLN A 328 -17.15 6.10 52.79
CA GLN A 328 -15.83 5.85 53.38
C GLN A 328 -15.00 4.85 52.56
N ILE A 329 -15.65 3.88 51.93
CA ILE A 329 -14.99 3.03 50.94
C ILE A 329 -14.66 3.85 49.69
N SER A 330 -15.53 4.77 49.23
CA SER A 330 -15.31 5.57 48.00
C SER A 330 -14.07 6.46 48.02
N PHE A 331 -13.60 6.95 49.18
CA PHE A 331 -12.35 7.71 49.27
C PHE A 331 -11.10 6.82 49.33
N GLY A 332 -11.20 5.61 49.89
CA GLY A 332 -10.18 4.57 49.68
C GLY A 332 -10.19 4.03 48.24
N PHE A 333 -11.37 4.00 47.62
CA PHE A 333 -11.59 3.47 46.29
C PHE A 333 -11.31 4.48 45.17
N THR A 334 -11.14 5.78 45.43
CA THR A 334 -10.66 6.73 44.40
C THR A 334 -9.15 6.70 44.23
N ALA A 335 -8.39 6.43 45.31
CA ALA A 335 -6.96 6.11 45.22
C ALA A 335 -6.75 4.74 44.56
N VAL A 336 -7.68 3.80 44.76
CA VAL A 336 -7.69 2.50 44.07
C VAL A 336 -8.28 2.60 42.66
N LEU A 337 -9.21 3.50 42.32
CA LEU A 337 -9.74 3.66 40.95
C LEU A 337 -8.76 4.38 40.03
N SER A 338 -7.93 5.29 40.53
CA SER A 338 -6.82 5.81 39.73
C SER A 338 -5.73 4.74 39.53
N ALA A 339 -5.58 3.83 40.49
CA ALA A 339 -4.72 2.65 40.36
C ALA A 339 -5.34 1.52 39.52
N VAL A 340 -6.68 1.44 39.40
CA VAL A 340 -7.45 0.37 38.71
C VAL A 340 -7.89 0.78 37.30
N ASN A 341 -8.16 2.06 37.01
CA ASN A 341 -8.30 2.54 35.61
C ASN A 341 -6.96 2.55 34.86
N GLY A 342 -5.83 2.64 35.58
CA GLY A 342 -4.52 2.31 35.03
C GLY A 342 -4.29 0.81 34.84
N PHE A 343 -4.89 -0.03 35.69
CA PHE A 343 -4.73 -1.50 35.70
C PHE A 343 -5.62 -2.23 34.68
N LEU A 344 -6.82 -1.74 34.37
CA LEU A 344 -7.72 -2.32 33.36
C LEU A 344 -7.30 -2.01 31.92
N CYS A 345 -6.46 -0.99 31.71
CA CYS A 345 -5.75 -0.80 30.45
C CYS A 345 -4.48 -1.68 30.35
N GLN A 346 -4.19 -2.53 31.34
CA GLN A 346 -2.90 -3.20 31.51
C GLN A 346 -2.94 -4.71 31.84
N VAL A 347 -4.09 -5.40 31.72
CA VAL A 347 -4.19 -6.87 31.89
C VAL A 347 -5.26 -7.45 30.93
N PHE A 348 -5.04 -7.49 29.62
CA PHE A 348 -4.42 -8.63 28.91
C PHE A 348 -2.93 -8.42 28.53
N ARG A 349 -2.16 -7.82 29.43
CA ARG A 349 -0.71 -8.03 29.53
C ARG A 349 -0.42 -8.98 30.69
N ILE A 350 0.23 -10.11 30.40
CA ILE A 350 0.88 -10.91 31.42
C ILE A 350 2.03 -10.08 31.97
N VAL A 351 1.83 -9.41 33.11
CA VAL A 351 2.94 -8.82 33.88
C VAL A 351 3.59 -9.96 34.66
N LYS A 352 4.62 -10.58 34.10
CA LYS A 352 5.60 -11.28 34.93
C LYS A 352 6.46 -10.21 35.62
N GLN A 353 6.61 -10.32 36.93
CA GLN A 353 7.60 -9.55 37.68
C GLN A 353 8.97 -9.73 37.01
N ILE A 354 9.51 -8.64 36.48
CA ILE A 354 10.86 -8.60 35.95
C ILE A 354 11.78 -8.42 37.16
N CYS A 355 12.46 -9.50 37.58
CA CYS A 355 13.58 -9.38 38.49
C CYS A 355 14.79 -8.90 37.68
N TYR A 356 15.18 -7.64 37.83
CA TYR A 356 16.44 -7.11 37.33
C TYR A 356 17.42 -6.93 38.50
N ARG A 357 18.73 -7.07 38.25
CA ARG A 357 19.79 -6.80 39.23
C ARG A 357 20.63 -5.65 38.70
N GLN A 358 20.46 -4.46 39.27
CA GLN A 358 21.30 -3.31 38.95
C GLN A 358 22.68 -3.48 39.63
N LYS A 359 23.77 -3.31 38.89
CA LYS A 359 25.13 -3.25 39.45
C LYS A 359 25.84 -2.01 38.91
N GLY A 360 25.91 -0.97 39.73
CA GLY A 360 26.68 0.25 39.47
C GLY A 360 25.85 1.42 38.95
N ALA A 361 26.09 2.60 39.52
CA ALA A 361 25.37 3.83 39.26
C ALA A 361 25.96 4.58 38.06
N CYS A 362 25.10 5.03 37.14
CA CYS A 362 25.34 6.29 36.44
C CYS A 362 24.02 6.92 35.99
N ALA A 363 23.94 8.23 36.13
CA ALA A 363 22.73 9.04 36.06
C ALA A 363 22.58 9.63 34.67
N PHE A 364 21.65 9.11 33.85
CA PHE A 364 20.90 9.90 32.86
C PHE A 364 19.60 9.15 32.60
N GLY A 365 18.48 9.82 32.89
CA GLY A 365 17.15 9.25 32.75
C GLY A 365 16.83 8.96 31.29
N ASN A 366 16.84 7.69 30.91
CA ASN A 366 16.29 7.22 29.65
C ASN A 366 15.40 6.00 29.94
N SER A 367 14.09 6.18 29.84
CA SER A 367 13.15 5.05 29.82
C SER A 367 13.24 4.36 28.45
N LEU A 368 13.85 3.19 28.39
CA LEU A 368 13.79 2.33 27.21
C LEU A 368 12.41 1.66 27.14
N THR A 369 11.69 1.90 26.04
CA THR A 369 10.36 1.33 25.82
C THR A 369 10.47 0.17 24.85
N PHE A 370 10.21 -1.05 25.33
CA PHE A 370 10.13 -2.23 24.47
C PHE A 370 8.70 -2.41 23.95
N THR A 371 8.55 -2.46 22.64
CA THR A 371 7.26 -2.72 21.99
C THR A 371 7.21 -4.18 21.56
N ILE A 372 6.48 -5.01 22.31
CA ILE A 372 6.23 -6.40 21.95
C ILE A 372 5.03 -6.41 20.99
N HIS A 373 5.24 -6.84 19.75
CA HIS A 373 4.18 -6.95 18.75
C HIS A 373 3.22 -8.11 19.06
N ILE A 374 1.96 -7.95 18.69
CA ILE A 374 0.93 -9.00 18.76
C ILE A 374 1.37 -10.12 17.79
N GLY A 375 1.75 -11.26 18.34
CA GLY A 375 2.36 -12.39 17.62
C GLY A 375 3.74 -12.83 18.13
N ALA A 376 4.37 -12.06 19.02
CA ALA A 376 5.62 -12.49 19.66
C ALA A 376 5.39 -13.72 20.55
N ASN A 377 6.30 -14.70 20.45
CA ASN A 377 6.22 -15.97 21.17
C ASN A 377 6.23 -15.74 22.70
N LEU A 378 5.15 -16.13 23.38
CA LEU A 378 4.89 -15.95 24.82
C LEU A 378 5.92 -16.59 25.76
N PHE A 379 6.84 -17.42 25.26
CA PHE A 379 7.74 -18.23 26.08
C PHE A 379 9.15 -17.67 26.25
N TYR A 380 9.52 -16.57 25.58
CA TYR A 380 10.88 -16.00 25.63
C TYR A 380 10.90 -14.60 26.26
N PHE A 381 11.90 -14.35 27.12
CA PHE A 381 12.16 -13.07 27.77
C PHE A 381 13.50 -12.51 27.31
N ALA A 382 13.54 -11.25 26.85
CA ALA A 382 14.79 -10.55 26.54
C ALA A 382 15.24 -9.72 27.76
N SER A 383 16.50 -9.80 28.13
CA SER A 383 17.13 -8.85 29.06
C SER A 383 18.38 -8.26 28.43
N GLU A 384 18.52 -6.95 28.55
CA GLU A 384 19.74 -6.22 28.23
C GLU A 384 20.75 -6.42 29.36
N ILE A 385 21.96 -6.88 29.02
CA ILE A 385 23.10 -6.93 29.95
C ILE A 385 24.14 -5.94 29.41
N GLU A 386 24.17 -4.73 29.97
CA GLU A 386 25.26 -3.80 29.68
C GLU A 386 26.52 -4.23 30.45
N HIS A 387 27.61 -4.46 29.71
CA HIS A 387 28.93 -4.62 30.31
C HIS A 387 29.46 -3.25 30.71
N VAL A 388 29.59 -3.02 32.03
CA VAL A 388 30.33 -1.89 32.57
C VAL A 388 31.82 -2.18 32.38
N ASN A 389 32.38 -1.83 31.22
CA ASN A 389 33.74 -1.31 30.99
C ASN A 389 34.11 -1.29 29.50
N GLY A 390 34.29 -0.08 28.96
CA GLY A 390 35.18 0.17 27.82
C GLY A 390 34.50 0.29 26.45
N ASP A 391 34.43 1.53 25.99
CA ASP A 391 34.29 2.04 24.62
C ASP A 391 33.15 1.48 23.75
N GLY A 392 32.20 2.38 23.47
CA GLY A 392 30.96 2.11 22.75
C GLY A 392 31.15 1.38 21.44
N ASP A 393 30.64 0.16 21.37
CA ASP A 393 29.81 -0.37 20.29
C ASP A 393 29.61 -1.87 20.54
N ARG A 394 28.47 -2.23 21.14
CA ARG A 394 27.66 -3.46 21.01
C ARG A 394 26.93 -3.75 22.31
N VAL A 395 25.60 -3.67 22.24
CA VAL A 395 24.70 -4.22 23.25
C VAL A 395 24.34 -5.63 22.79
N ASP A 396 24.82 -6.65 23.49
CA ASP A 396 24.42 -8.04 23.25
C ASP A 396 23.12 -8.34 24.02
N PHE A 397 22.20 -9.03 23.36
CA PHE A 397 20.92 -9.45 23.93
C PHE A 397 20.92 -10.95 24.18
N GLU A 398 20.47 -11.36 25.36
CA GLU A 398 20.23 -12.76 25.68
C GLU A 398 18.72 -12.99 25.86
N LEU A 399 18.23 -14.13 25.32
CA LEU A 399 16.84 -14.56 25.48
C LEU A 399 16.79 -15.78 26.40
N LYS A 400 15.93 -15.75 27.41
CA LYS A 400 15.69 -16.89 28.30
C LYS A 400 14.28 -17.44 28.11
N GLN A 401 14.17 -18.75 27.94
CA GLN A 401 12.88 -19.43 27.99
C GLN A 401 12.40 -19.49 29.46
N ALA A 402 11.11 -19.24 29.69
CA ALA A 402 10.51 -19.06 31.02
C ALA A 402 10.89 -20.12 32.09
N ASN A 403 11.26 -21.34 31.68
CA ASN A 403 11.56 -22.48 32.56
C ASN A 403 12.96 -23.08 32.33
N SER A 404 13.85 -22.40 31.59
CA SER A 404 15.24 -22.84 31.39
C SER A 404 16.17 -22.14 32.37
N ASN A 405 17.32 -22.74 32.70
CA ASN A 405 18.43 -22.06 33.40
C ASN A 405 19.56 -21.62 32.46
N THR A 406 19.41 -21.84 31.15
CA THR A 406 20.41 -21.50 30.14
C THR A 406 20.03 -20.21 29.41
N TRP A 407 21.06 -19.41 29.11
CA TRP A 407 20.97 -18.16 28.36
C TRP A 407 21.70 -18.33 27.01
N PRO A 408 20.99 -18.59 25.90
CA PRO A 408 21.60 -18.59 24.59
C PRO A 408 21.89 -17.16 24.09
N PRO A 409 23.11 -16.87 23.60
CA PRO A 409 23.47 -15.57 23.05
C PRO A 409 22.89 -15.35 21.64
N MET A 410 22.40 -14.14 21.33
CA MET A 410 21.97 -13.78 19.97
C MET A 410 23.17 -13.29 19.14
N GLN A 411 23.37 -13.81 17.92
CA GLN A 411 24.63 -13.60 17.17
C GLN A 411 24.58 -12.72 15.91
N ARG A 412 23.44 -12.13 15.47
CA ARG A 412 23.44 -11.30 14.25
C ARG A 412 22.50 -10.09 14.30
N SER A 413 23.04 -8.94 13.89
CA SER A 413 22.33 -7.66 13.72
C SER A 413 22.34 -7.21 12.26
N TRP A 414 21.17 -6.96 11.66
CA TRP A 414 20.99 -6.02 10.54
C TRP A 414 19.61 -5.37 10.71
N GLY A 415 19.58 -4.06 10.99
CA GLY A 415 18.35 -3.26 11.10
C GLY A 415 17.33 -3.76 12.13
N SER A 416 17.57 -3.51 13.42
CA SER A 416 16.57 -3.52 14.52
C SER A 416 15.56 -4.69 14.53
N ARG A 417 15.94 -5.87 14.02
CA ARG A 417 15.19 -7.12 14.12
C ARG A 417 16.16 -8.23 14.49
N TRP A 418 15.85 -8.94 15.57
CA TRP A 418 16.65 -10.03 16.12
C TRP A 418 15.84 -11.33 16.00
N ALA A 419 16.49 -12.41 15.57
CA ALA A 419 15.87 -13.74 15.44
C ALA A 419 16.70 -14.78 16.20
N LEU A 420 16.03 -15.76 16.80
CA LEU A 420 16.66 -17.01 17.24
C LEU A 420 16.96 -17.83 15.98
N ASN A 421 18.14 -18.46 15.90
CA ASN A 421 18.41 -19.48 14.87
C ASN A 421 17.54 -20.71 15.08
#